data_AF-A0A957XYD9-F1
#
_entry.id   AF-A0A957XYD9-F1
#
_cell.length_a   1.000
_cell.length_b   1.000
_cell.length_c   1.000
_cell.angle_alpha   90.00
_cell.angle_beta   90.00
_cell.angle_gamma   90.00
#
_symmetry.space_group_name_H-M   'P 1'
#
loop_
_entity.id
_entity.type
_entity.pdbx_description
1 polymer ?
#
loop_
_entity_poly.entity_id
_entity_poly.type
_entity_poly.pdbx_seq_one_letter_code
_entity_poly.pdbx_strand_id
1 'polypeptide(L)'
;MSGSLAFLAWTRSGIYDLANPPGGNPQLARLPGSVALRLEERDGPGSAQRAADFQIMGPGDVKALARRAVVRMVPAPNSSNAETTLSVHVELAAADLPWRFTPQEHANKHLRPWITLVVGTAAEPGIDDGEVEILPENFVRLRRPVLEAQPLSQAAKWAHVQVALSGDHPDIDVLSTSQLNQLVDAEGGKPVARLLSPRQLARNRLHIAAIVPVFQANGQLWWDINPPNEVVVPVYRWWQFRTGDAGDFRTLAARLRAAQPDPADGQAAVTYNRIEPAAEVTVRGALGPVGGVDSVPDQTVVDDLDGLTSPPTDERGRPVIGLPIYGSAWNDNPKQTTWGQSANTNPGYRGGAGLGADAGIELQDTIVETVKKQIGAVSEAGQRINQLVAGLQAAGTLWNQRLPASPQHRLMLFGPTMRRMATANGSVL
;
A
#
# COMPACT_ATOMS: atom_id res chain seq x y z
N MET A 1 -2.77 7.73 3.71
CA MET A 1 -3.40 7.42 2.41
C MET A 1 -2.80 6.11 1.92
N SER A 2 -3.61 5.07 1.78
CA SER A 2 -3.15 3.78 1.25
C SER A 2 -3.07 3.91 -0.26
N GLY A 3 -1.89 3.75 -0.85
CA GLY A 3 -1.76 3.70 -2.31
C GLY A 3 -2.46 2.46 -2.86
N SER A 4 -3.21 2.60 -3.95
CA SER A 4 -3.83 1.48 -4.68
C SER A 4 -2.91 1.06 -5.83
N LEU A 5 -2.95 -0.23 -6.19
CA LEU A 5 -2.18 -0.77 -7.32
C LEU A 5 -3.11 -1.00 -8.51
N ALA A 6 -2.81 -0.36 -9.63
CA ALA A 6 -3.48 -0.59 -10.90
C ALA A 6 -2.62 -1.49 -11.81
N PHE A 7 -3.27 -2.41 -12.51
CA PHE A 7 -2.63 -3.35 -13.43
C PHE A 7 -3.21 -3.21 -14.83
N LEU A 8 -2.37 -2.95 -15.82
CA LEU A 8 -2.75 -2.94 -17.23
C LEU A 8 -2.21 -4.17 -17.93
N ALA A 9 -3.04 -4.78 -18.78
CA ALA A 9 -2.62 -5.93 -19.57
C ALA A 9 -1.47 -5.57 -20.53
N TRP A 10 -1.48 -4.36 -21.09
CA TRP A 10 -0.42 -3.81 -21.93
C TRP A 10 -0.56 -2.30 -22.09
N THR A 11 0.51 -1.67 -22.58
CA THR A 11 0.47 -0.29 -23.09
C THR A 11 1.39 -0.19 -24.31
N ARG A 12 1.04 0.71 -25.25
CA ARG A 12 1.80 0.95 -26.48
C ARG A 12 1.62 2.40 -26.93
N SER A 13 2.60 2.90 -27.69
CA SER A 13 2.54 4.24 -28.30
C SER A 13 1.31 4.38 -29.21
N GLY A 14 0.68 5.56 -29.19
CA GLY A 14 -0.47 5.89 -30.05
C GLY A 14 -0.13 5.94 -31.55
N ILE A 15 1.14 5.90 -31.95
CA ILE A 15 1.53 5.75 -33.37
C ILE A 15 0.91 4.49 -34.00
N TYR A 16 0.64 3.49 -33.19
CA TYR A 16 0.04 2.24 -33.63
C TYR A 16 -1.47 2.34 -33.89
N ASP A 17 -2.14 3.42 -33.47
CA ASP A 17 -3.54 3.69 -33.85
C ASP A 17 -3.62 4.16 -35.32
N LEU A 18 -2.48 4.56 -35.90
CA LEU A 18 -2.31 4.90 -37.31
C LEU A 18 -1.80 3.70 -38.14
N ALA A 19 -1.57 2.55 -37.50
CA ALA A 19 -1.27 1.33 -38.23
C ALA A 19 -2.51 0.93 -39.03
N ASN A 20 -2.29 0.52 -40.27
CA ASN A 20 -3.35 0.03 -41.13
C ASN A 20 -2.74 -1.14 -41.89
N PRO A 21 -2.89 -2.39 -41.42
CA PRO A 21 -2.21 -3.54 -42.00
C PRO A 21 -3.06 -4.23 -43.09
N PRO A 22 -2.96 -3.86 -44.39
CA PRO A 22 -3.39 -4.74 -45.46
C PRO A 22 -2.25 -5.73 -45.72
N GLY A 23 -2.42 -6.99 -45.31
CA GLY A 23 -1.57 -8.12 -45.74
C GLY A 23 -0.08 -7.78 -45.88
N GLY A 24 0.51 -7.15 -44.84
CA GLY A 24 1.83 -6.53 -44.91
C GLY A 24 2.91 -7.48 -45.42
N ASN A 25 4.00 -6.92 -45.97
CA ASN A 25 5.11 -7.71 -46.50
C ASN A 25 5.63 -8.68 -45.40
N PRO A 26 5.39 -9.99 -45.52
CA PRO A 26 5.61 -10.95 -44.43
C PRO A 26 7.10 -11.13 -44.09
N GLN A 27 8.01 -10.53 -44.85
CA GLN A 27 9.45 -10.76 -44.67
C GLN A 27 10.07 -10.04 -43.46
N LEU A 28 9.52 -8.91 -42.99
CA LEU A 28 10.15 -8.09 -41.93
C LEU A 28 9.29 -7.80 -40.70
N ALA A 29 8.06 -8.33 -40.63
CA ALA A 29 7.19 -8.17 -39.45
C ALA A 29 7.03 -6.70 -39.00
N ARG A 30 6.96 -5.77 -39.95
CA ARG A 30 6.73 -4.33 -39.69
C ARG A 30 5.27 -4.00 -39.97
N LEU A 31 4.66 -3.17 -39.12
CA LEU A 31 3.30 -2.69 -39.34
C LEU A 31 3.33 -1.43 -40.21
N PRO A 32 2.69 -1.43 -41.40
CA PRO A 32 2.53 -0.21 -42.17
C PRO A 32 1.52 0.71 -41.50
N GLY A 33 1.72 2.01 -41.66
CA GLY A 33 0.79 3.04 -41.22
C GLY A 33 0.79 4.20 -42.20
N SER A 34 -0.19 5.08 -42.09
CA SER A 34 -0.30 6.27 -42.93
C SER A 34 -0.78 7.46 -42.13
N VAL A 35 -0.19 8.63 -42.35
CA VAL A 35 -0.58 9.88 -41.71
C VAL A 35 -0.97 10.91 -42.76
N ALA A 36 -2.12 11.55 -42.59
CA ALA A 36 -2.53 12.65 -43.45
C ALA A 36 -1.76 13.93 -43.06
N LEU A 37 -0.90 14.40 -43.95
CA LEU A 37 -0.20 15.67 -43.82
C LEU A 37 -1.01 16.75 -44.53
N ARG A 38 -1.33 17.83 -43.80
CA ARG A 38 -1.91 19.05 -44.35
C ARG A 38 -0.84 20.13 -44.35
N LEU A 39 -0.55 20.66 -45.53
CA LEU A 39 0.32 21.81 -45.73
C LEU A 39 -0.56 23.02 -45.96
N GLU A 40 -0.33 24.08 -45.19
CA GLU A 40 -0.97 25.37 -45.37
C GLU A 40 0.09 26.36 -45.83
N GLU A 41 -0.26 27.14 -46.86
CA GLU A 41 0.56 28.23 -47.33
C GLU A 41 0.61 29.31 -46.25
N ARG A 42 1.82 29.70 -45.83
CA ARG A 42 2.00 30.61 -44.68
C ARG A 42 1.37 31.99 -44.92
N ASP A 43 1.47 32.50 -46.13
CA ASP A 43 1.09 33.87 -46.51
C ASP A 43 0.01 33.91 -47.60
N GLY A 44 -0.72 32.81 -47.81
CA GLY A 44 -1.75 32.68 -48.85
C GLY A 44 -2.87 31.68 -48.48
N PRO A 45 -3.97 31.63 -49.26
CA PRO A 45 -5.08 30.73 -48.97
C PRO A 45 -4.83 29.28 -49.43
N GLY A 46 -3.66 28.98 -50.00
CA GLY A 46 -3.33 27.65 -50.52
C GLY A 46 -3.28 26.59 -49.43
N SER A 47 -3.86 25.42 -49.70
CA SER A 47 -3.66 24.24 -48.86
C SER A 47 -3.51 22.99 -49.72
N ALA A 48 -2.70 22.04 -49.26
CA ALA A 48 -2.52 20.74 -49.87
C ALA A 48 -2.61 19.65 -48.81
N GLN A 49 -3.25 18.54 -49.14
CA GLN A 49 -3.33 17.37 -48.26
C GLN A 49 -2.77 16.15 -48.97
N ARG A 50 -1.88 15.41 -48.30
CA ARG A 50 -1.29 14.17 -48.83
C ARG A 50 -1.08 13.17 -47.71
N ALA A 51 -1.33 11.89 -47.99
CA ALA A 51 -0.96 10.80 -47.10
C ALA A 51 0.55 10.53 -47.19
N ALA A 52 1.20 10.39 -46.03
CA ALA A 52 2.57 9.93 -45.90
C ALA A 52 2.57 8.55 -45.25
N ASP A 53 3.01 7.54 -46.00
CA ASP A 53 3.10 6.17 -45.53
C ASP A 53 4.40 5.97 -44.74
N PHE A 54 4.33 5.18 -43.68
CA PHE A 54 5.46 4.82 -42.84
C PHE A 54 5.40 3.36 -42.40
N GLN A 55 6.52 2.86 -41.88
CA GLN A 55 6.60 1.54 -41.29
C GLN A 55 7.00 1.65 -39.82
N ILE A 56 6.28 0.95 -38.96
CA ILE A 56 6.63 0.81 -37.55
C ILE A 56 7.60 -0.35 -37.41
N MET A 57 8.71 -0.11 -36.70
CA MET A 57 9.77 -1.10 -36.47
C MET A 57 9.22 -2.36 -35.81
N GLY A 58 9.72 -3.50 -36.26
CA GLY A 58 9.33 -4.84 -35.79
C GLY A 58 10.40 -5.47 -34.89
N PRO A 59 10.17 -6.72 -34.46
CA PRO A 59 11.09 -7.45 -33.58
C PRO A 59 12.45 -7.72 -34.27
N GLY A 60 12.44 -7.90 -35.59
CA GLY A 60 13.66 -8.10 -36.39
C GLY A 60 14.59 -6.88 -36.45
N ASP A 61 14.09 -5.69 -36.10
CA ASP A 61 14.88 -4.45 -36.08
C ASP A 61 15.67 -4.26 -34.77
N VAL A 62 15.47 -5.14 -33.77
CA VAL A 62 16.07 -5.02 -32.44
C VAL A 62 17.25 -5.97 -32.28
N LYS A 63 18.47 -5.41 -32.26
CA LYS A 63 19.71 -6.17 -32.03
C LYS A 63 19.96 -6.48 -30.55
N ALA A 64 19.72 -5.53 -29.65
CA ALA A 64 20.01 -5.68 -28.22
C ALA A 64 19.18 -4.71 -27.37
N LEU A 65 19.01 -5.03 -26.09
CA LEU A 65 18.46 -4.11 -25.10
C LEU A 65 19.57 -3.35 -24.39
N ALA A 66 19.37 -2.04 -24.19
CA ALA A 66 20.28 -1.25 -23.37
C ALA A 66 20.32 -1.81 -21.93
N ARG A 67 21.48 -1.77 -21.26
CA ARG A 67 21.61 -2.34 -19.90
C ARG A 67 20.59 -1.79 -18.91
N ARG A 68 20.28 -0.49 -19.03
CA ARG A 68 19.31 0.26 -18.20
C ARG A 68 17.85 -0.05 -18.53
N ALA A 69 17.57 -0.79 -19.59
CA ALA A 69 16.20 -1.19 -19.94
C ALA A 69 15.63 -2.19 -18.93
N VAL A 70 16.51 -2.99 -18.29
CA VAL A 70 16.16 -3.87 -17.17
C VAL A 70 16.53 -3.17 -15.87
N VAL A 71 15.53 -2.84 -15.06
CA VAL A 71 15.67 -2.11 -13.79
C VAL A 71 15.93 -3.10 -12.65
N ARG A 72 15.20 -4.22 -12.63
CA ARG A 72 15.30 -5.22 -11.57
C ARG A 72 15.21 -6.62 -12.16
N MET A 73 15.98 -7.54 -11.59
CA MET A 73 15.92 -8.98 -11.84
C MET A 73 15.63 -9.67 -10.51
N VAL A 74 14.62 -10.53 -10.50
CA VAL A 74 14.19 -11.28 -9.31
C VAL A 74 14.08 -12.76 -9.69
N PRO A 75 14.85 -13.66 -9.05
CA PRO A 75 15.89 -13.40 -8.05
C PRO A 75 17.05 -12.54 -8.58
N ALA A 76 17.78 -11.89 -7.68
CA ALA A 76 18.94 -11.10 -8.07
C ALA A 76 20.03 -12.01 -8.70
N PRO A 77 20.85 -11.49 -9.63
CA PRO A 77 21.94 -12.25 -10.21
C PRO A 77 22.85 -12.87 -9.15
N ASN A 78 23.17 -14.16 -9.34
CA ASN A 78 23.99 -14.99 -8.45
C ASN A 78 23.43 -15.18 -7.03
N SER A 79 22.13 -14.97 -6.81
CA SER A 79 21.50 -15.36 -5.53
C SER A 79 21.69 -16.85 -5.29
N SER A 80 21.96 -17.26 -4.06
CA SER A 80 22.28 -18.66 -3.71
C SER A 80 21.08 -19.45 -3.16
N ASN A 81 20.06 -18.75 -2.65
CA ASN A 81 18.95 -19.31 -1.88
C ASN A 81 17.60 -18.74 -2.35
N ALA A 82 17.38 -18.63 -3.66
CA ALA A 82 16.10 -18.18 -4.19
C ALA A 82 14.95 -19.10 -3.74
N GLU A 83 13.85 -18.49 -3.31
CA GLU A 83 12.62 -19.20 -2.92
C GLU A 83 11.97 -19.85 -4.14
N THR A 84 11.63 -21.13 -4.05
CA THR A 84 11.02 -21.88 -5.17
C THR A 84 9.53 -21.57 -5.38
N THR A 85 8.89 -20.89 -4.43
CA THR A 85 7.45 -20.57 -4.47
C THR A 85 7.16 -19.22 -5.14
N LEU A 86 8.19 -18.40 -5.35
CA LEU A 86 8.05 -17.10 -6.02
C LEU A 86 8.33 -17.22 -7.52
N SER A 87 7.53 -16.55 -8.34
CA SER A 87 7.78 -16.45 -9.78
C SER A 87 8.99 -15.57 -10.07
N VAL A 88 9.89 -16.08 -10.92
CA VAL A 88 10.99 -15.29 -11.48
C VAL A 88 10.41 -14.20 -12.36
N HIS A 89 10.89 -12.97 -12.22
CA HIS A 89 10.43 -11.85 -13.01
C HIS A 89 11.51 -10.78 -13.20
N VAL A 90 11.29 -9.91 -14.19
CA VAL A 90 12.08 -8.70 -14.40
C VAL A 90 11.20 -7.47 -14.45
N GLU A 91 11.75 -6.35 -14.00
CA GLU A 91 11.13 -5.04 -14.13
C GLU A 91 11.86 -4.24 -15.22
N LEU A 92 11.12 -3.63 -16.12
CA LEU A 92 11.62 -2.87 -17.25
C LEU A 92 11.39 -1.38 -17.07
N ALA A 93 12.34 -0.57 -17.55
CA ALA A 93 12.35 0.87 -17.32
C ALA A 93 11.23 1.61 -18.06
N ALA A 94 10.84 1.13 -19.24
CA ALA A 94 9.78 1.71 -20.04
C ALA A 94 8.57 0.77 -20.05
N ALA A 95 7.40 1.33 -19.74
CA ALA A 95 6.16 0.57 -19.57
C ALA A 95 5.67 -0.12 -20.86
N ASP A 96 5.92 0.48 -22.01
CA ASP A 96 5.55 -0.05 -23.32
C ASP A 96 6.59 -1.03 -23.89
N LEU A 97 7.78 -1.16 -23.28
CA LEU A 97 8.88 -1.94 -23.86
C LEU A 97 8.50 -3.37 -24.25
N PRO A 98 7.73 -4.15 -23.47
CA PRO A 98 7.31 -5.49 -23.88
C PRO A 98 6.49 -5.54 -25.17
N TRP A 99 5.77 -4.47 -25.54
CA TRP A 99 4.86 -4.43 -26.69
C TRP A 99 5.32 -3.48 -27.81
N ARG A 100 6.38 -2.70 -27.56
CA ARG A 100 6.89 -1.65 -28.44
C ARG A 100 7.29 -2.13 -29.84
N PHE A 101 7.62 -3.41 -30.01
CA PHE A 101 8.00 -3.97 -31.31
C PHE A 101 7.13 -5.18 -31.67
N THR A 102 5.92 -5.28 -31.10
CA THR A 102 4.98 -6.36 -31.45
C THR A 102 4.49 -6.15 -32.88
N PRO A 103 4.66 -7.14 -33.78
CA PRO A 103 4.35 -7.00 -35.20
C PRO A 103 2.86 -7.25 -35.53
N GLN A 104 1.99 -7.13 -34.54
CA GLN A 104 0.57 -7.47 -34.61
C GLN A 104 -0.26 -6.34 -34.01
N GLU A 105 -1.50 -6.21 -34.48
CA GLU A 105 -2.52 -5.42 -33.80
C GLU A 105 -3.07 -6.19 -32.60
N HIS A 106 -3.67 -5.46 -31.66
CA HIS A 106 -4.36 -6.10 -30.55
C HIS A 106 -5.69 -6.69 -31.04
N ALA A 107 -6.10 -7.82 -30.48
CA ALA A 107 -7.42 -8.40 -30.71
C ALA A 107 -8.16 -8.51 -29.38
N ASN A 108 -9.40 -8.02 -29.27
CA ASN A 108 -10.18 -8.06 -28.02
C ASN A 108 -9.41 -7.53 -26.79
N LYS A 109 -8.75 -6.37 -26.93
CA LYS A 109 -7.85 -5.78 -25.91
C LYS A 109 -6.66 -6.65 -25.49
N HIS A 110 -6.33 -7.70 -26.24
CA HIS A 110 -5.20 -8.57 -25.96
C HIS A 110 -4.07 -8.31 -26.95
N LEU A 111 -2.86 -8.07 -26.44
CA LEU A 111 -1.66 -7.87 -27.25
C LEU A 111 -0.50 -8.71 -26.71
N ARG A 112 0.11 -9.50 -27.58
CA ARG A 112 1.26 -10.33 -27.22
C ARG A 112 2.52 -9.45 -27.11
N PRO A 113 3.35 -9.61 -26.07
CA PRO A 113 4.64 -8.93 -26.04
C PRO A 113 5.59 -9.51 -27.10
N TRP A 114 6.53 -8.71 -27.58
CA TRP A 114 7.55 -9.16 -28.54
C TRP A 114 8.76 -9.81 -27.86
N ILE A 115 8.87 -9.69 -26.52
CA ILE A 115 9.86 -10.34 -25.66
C ILE A 115 9.16 -11.09 -24.52
N THR A 116 9.80 -12.14 -24.04
CA THR A 116 9.35 -12.90 -22.87
C THR A 116 10.52 -13.29 -21.98
N LEU A 117 10.23 -13.64 -20.73
CA LEU A 117 11.22 -14.17 -19.79
C LEU A 117 11.08 -15.69 -19.69
N VAL A 118 12.11 -16.42 -20.12
CA VAL A 118 12.21 -17.88 -19.97
C VAL A 118 13.14 -18.23 -18.82
N VAL A 119 12.86 -19.35 -18.14
CA VAL A 119 13.68 -19.86 -17.04
C VAL A 119 13.76 -21.37 -17.13
N GLY A 120 14.93 -21.94 -16.88
CA GLY A 120 15.15 -23.37 -16.71
C GLY A 120 16.44 -23.66 -15.98
N THR A 121 16.73 -24.94 -15.72
CA THR A 121 17.97 -25.34 -15.04
C THR A 121 19.19 -25.13 -15.93
N ALA A 122 20.33 -24.80 -15.33
CA ALA A 122 21.63 -24.87 -15.97
C ALA A 122 22.15 -26.32 -15.93
N ALA A 123 23.11 -26.63 -16.80
CA ALA A 123 23.85 -27.88 -16.73
C ALA A 123 24.62 -27.98 -15.40
N GLU A 124 24.51 -29.11 -14.71
CA GLU A 124 25.26 -29.40 -13.50
C GLU A 124 25.96 -30.76 -13.65
N PRO A 125 27.32 -30.80 -13.62
CA PRO A 125 28.06 -32.04 -13.82
C PRO A 125 27.62 -33.16 -12.88
N GLY A 126 27.30 -34.33 -13.45
CA GLY A 126 26.82 -35.49 -12.70
C GLY A 126 25.34 -35.43 -12.28
N ILE A 127 24.59 -34.39 -12.68
CA ILE A 127 23.15 -34.28 -12.44
C ILE A 127 22.39 -34.40 -13.76
N ASP A 128 22.50 -33.40 -14.64
CA ASP A 128 21.90 -33.38 -15.98
C ASP A 128 22.53 -32.29 -16.86
N ASP A 129 22.20 -32.33 -18.16
CA ASP A 129 22.68 -31.38 -19.17
C ASP A 129 22.04 -29.99 -19.07
N GLY A 130 21.13 -29.76 -18.11
CA GLY A 130 20.34 -28.55 -17.96
C GLY A 130 19.16 -28.45 -18.93
N GLU A 131 18.40 -27.39 -18.82
CA GLU A 131 17.28 -27.05 -19.73
C GLU A 131 17.56 -25.79 -20.54
N VAL A 132 18.46 -24.93 -20.05
CA VAL A 132 18.88 -23.67 -20.66
C VAL A 132 20.40 -23.63 -20.73
N GLU A 133 20.93 -23.27 -21.90
CA GLU A 133 22.36 -23.15 -22.15
C GLU A 133 22.65 -21.85 -22.90
N ILE A 134 23.50 -21.00 -22.34
CA ILE A 134 23.94 -19.76 -22.99
C ILE A 134 25.03 -20.10 -24.00
N LEU A 135 24.83 -19.67 -25.24
CA LEU A 135 25.75 -19.87 -26.35
C LEU A 135 26.56 -18.59 -26.65
N PRO A 136 27.66 -18.70 -27.42
CA PRO A 136 28.36 -17.54 -27.96
C PRO A 136 27.44 -16.58 -28.74
N GLU A 137 27.90 -15.35 -28.95
CA GLU A 137 27.22 -14.34 -29.79
C GLU A 137 25.80 -13.93 -29.32
N ASN A 138 25.50 -14.07 -28.03
CA ASN A 138 24.19 -13.76 -27.43
C ASN A 138 23.06 -14.63 -27.99
N PHE A 139 23.30 -15.94 -28.09
CA PHE A 139 22.26 -16.93 -28.31
C PHE A 139 22.02 -17.76 -27.05
N VAL A 140 20.83 -18.36 -26.95
CA VAL A 140 20.48 -19.30 -25.90
C VAL A 140 19.81 -20.52 -26.52
N ARG A 141 20.25 -21.71 -26.12
CA ARG A 141 19.57 -22.97 -26.42
C ARG A 141 18.56 -23.25 -25.31
N LEU A 142 17.32 -23.47 -25.71
CA LEU A 142 16.20 -23.80 -24.85
C LEU A 142 15.72 -25.20 -25.18
N ARG A 143 15.74 -26.11 -24.21
CA ARG A 143 15.25 -27.47 -24.37
C ARG A 143 13.74 -27.56 -24.10
N ARG A 144 13.13 -28.62 -24.61
CA ARG A 144 11.68 -28.87 -24.59
C ARG A 144 10.95 -28.53 -23.28
N PRO A 145 11.44 -28.89 -22.07
CA PRO A 145 10.72 -28.57 -20.83
C PRO A 145 10.47 -27.06 -20.62
N VAL A 146 11.39 -26.20 -21.07
CA VAL A 146 11.24 -24.75 -21.00
C VAL A 146 10.22 -24.26 -22.02
N LEU A 147 10.24 -24.83 -23.22
CA LEU A 147 9.33 -24.49 -24.31
C LEU A 147 7.87 -24.88 -23.97
N GLU A 148 7.67 -26.07 -23.43
CA GLU A 148 6.36 -26.59 -23.01
C GLU A 148 5.78 -25.82 -21.81
N ALA A 149 6.63 -25.38 -20.88
CA ALA A 149 6.19 -24.56 -19.75
C ALA A 149 5.71 -23.16 -20.17
N GLN A 150 6.11 -22.69 -21.36
CA GLN A 150 5.80 -21.34 -21.83
C GLN A 150 5.49 -21.30 -23.33
N PRO A 151 4.32 -21.79 -23.77
CA PRO A 151 3.86 -21.63 -25.14
C PRO A 151 3.74 -20.15 -25.49
N LEU A 152 4.40 -19.71 -26.57
CA LEU A 152 4.45 -18.28 -26.90
C LEU A 152 3.11 -17.71 -27.31
N SER A 153 2.15 -18.54 -27.75
CA SER A 153 0.77 -18.10 -27.95
C SER A 153 0.18 -17.46 -26.69
N GLN A 154 0.61 -17.90 -25.51
CA GLN A 154 0.15 -17.47 -24.19
C GLN A 154 1.06 -16.42 -23.52
N ALA A 155 2.09 -15.90 -24.21
CA ALA A 155 3.07 -14.98 -23.63
C ALA A 155 2.46 -13.71 -23.01
N ALA A 156 1.30 -13.26 -23.49
CA ALA A 156 0.59 -12.11 -22.94
C ALA A 156 0.12 -12.30 -21.49
N LYS A 157 -0.07 -13.54 -21.01
CA LYS A 157 -0.41 -13.81 -19.61
C LYS A 157 0.74 -13.49 -18.65
N TRP A 158 1.95 -13.36 -19.17
CA TRP A 158 3.18 -13.25 -18.39
C TRP A 158 3.87 -11.90 -18.56
N ALA A 159 3.14 -10.90 -19.06
CA ALA A 159 3.58 -9.52 -19.14
C ALA A 159 2.45 -8.59 -18.70
N HIS A 160 2.75 -7.57 -17.90
CA HIS A 160 1.80 -6.54 -17.51
C HIS A 160 2.51 -5.23 -17.16
N VAL A 161 1.74 -4.15 -17.04
CA VAL A 161 2.20 -2.89 -16.44
C VAL A 161 1.56 -2.75 -15.07
N GLN A 162 2.35 -2.43 -14.06
CA GLN A 162 1.88 -2.08 -12.72
C GLN A 162 2.12 -0.59 -12.46
N VAL A 163 1.14 0.09 -11.87
CA VAL A 163 1.25 1.49 -11.43
C VAL A 163 0.78 1.60 -9.98
N ALA A 164 1.53 2.31 -9.15
CA ALA A 164 1.10 2.68 -7.80
C ALA A 164 0.47 4.08 -7.84
N LEU A 165 -0.81 4.17 -7.53
CA LEU A 165 -1.60 5.40 -7.59
C LEU A 165 -1.99 5.85 -6.17
N SER A 166 -2.15 7.16 -5.99
CA SER A 166 -2.47 7.74 -4.67
C SER A 166 -3.95 7.59 -4.28
N GLY A 167 -4.82 7.31 -5.25
CA GLY A 167 -6.26 7.10 -5.08
C GLY A 167 -6.69 5.65 -5.29
N ASP A 168 -7.96 5.36 -5.02
CA ASP A 168 -8.57 4.07 -5.32
C ASP A 168 -9.13 4.12 -6.75
N HIS A 169 -8.61 3.25 -7.63
CA HIS A 169 -8.97 3.23 -9.05
C HIS A 169 -9.68 1.93 -9.40
N PRO A 170 -10.77 1.99 -10.19
CA PRO A 170 -11.36 0.78 -10.75
C PRO A 170 -10.32 0.04 -11.61
N ASP A 171 -10.50 -1.26 -11.81
CA ASP A 171 -9.62 -2.05 -12.66
C ASP A 171 -9.47 -1.40 -14.05
N ILE A 172 -8.24 -1.02 -14.39
CA ILE A 172 -7.89 -0.35 -15.63
C ILE A 172 -7.36 -1.40 -16.61
N ASP A 173 -8.22 -1.88 -17.52
CA ASP A 173 -7.84 -2.92 -18.50
C ASP A 173 -6.61 -2.53 -19.36
N VAL A 174 -6.73 -1.42 -20.11
CA VAL A 174 -5.75 -0.99 -21.13
C VAL A 174 -5.79 0.53 -21.26
N LEU A 175 -4.60 1.15 -21.30
CA LEU A 175 -4.39 2.56 -21.62
C LEU A 175 -3.28 2.69 -22.67
N SER A 176 -3.44 3.64 -23.60
CA SER A 176 -2.33 4.06 -24.45
C SER A 176 -1.21 4.70 -23.60
N THR A 177 0.02 4.77 -24.13
CA THR A 177 1.13 5.37 -23.36
C THR A 177 0.85 6.83 -22.97
N SER A 178 0.13 7.61 -23.79
CA SER A 178 -0.22 8.98 -23.44
C SER A 178 -1.25 9.06 -22.33
N GLN A 179 -2.28 8.22 -22.36
CA GLN A 179 -3.28 8.12 -21.29
C GLN A 179 -2.65 7.66 -19.98
N LEU A 180 -1.72 6.70 -20.04
CA LEU A 180 -0.96 6.25 -18.88
C LEU A 180 -0.11 7.37 -18.27
N ASN A 181 0.58 8.15 -19.11
CA ASN A 181 1.37 9.28 -18.62
C ASN A 181 0.48 10.37 -18.00
N GLN A 182 -0.66 10.69 -18.61
CA GLN A 182 -1.63 11.63 -18.04
C GLN A 182 -2.14 11.19 -16.67
N LEU A 183 -2.41 9.89 -16.49
CA LEU A 183 -2.82 9.33 -15.21
C LEU A 183 -1.71 9.49 -14.15
N VAL A 184 -0.47 9.14 -14.50
CA VAL A 184 0.69 9.26 -13.61
C VAL A 184 0.99 10.71 -13.27
N ASP A 185 0.85 11.64 -14.21
CA ASP A 185 1.03 13.08 -13.98
C ASP A 185 -0.06 13.64 -13.04
N ALA A 186 -1.29 13.12 -13.13
CA ALA A 186 -2.41 13.57 -12.31
C ALA A 186 -2.38 13.02 -10.88
N GLU A 187 -2.02 11.75 -10.71
CA GLU A 187 -2.17 11.03 -9.43
C GLU A 187 -0.86 10.66 -8.75
N GLY A 188 0.26 10.92 -9.43
CA GLY A 188 1.56 10.43 -9.06
C GLY A 188 1.73 8.94 -9.36
N GLY A 189 2.96 8.45 -9.19
CA GLY A 189 3.31 7.05 -9.39
C GLY A 189 4.43 6.85 -10.39
N LYS A 190 4.86 5.60 -10.54
CA LYS A 190 5.84 5.21 -11.56
C LYS A 190 5.38 3.93 -12.22
N PRO A 191 5.07 3.94 -13.53
CA PRO A 191 4.66 2.73 -14.21
C PRO A 191 5.87 1.79 -14.37
N VAL A 192 5.65 0.52 -14.09
CA VAL A 192 6.67 -0.53 -14.17
C VAL A 192 6.12 -1.65 -15.05
N ALA A 193 6.78 -1.93 -16.17
CA ALA A 193 6.49 -3.12 -16.95
C ALA A 193 7.19 -4.34 -16.33
N ARG A 194 6.49 -5.47 -16.25
CA ARG A 194 7.03 -6.73 -15.76
C ARG A 194 6.90 -7.83 -16.78
N LEU A 195 7.95 -8.64 -16.89
CA LEU A 195 7.89 -9.96 -17.54
C LEU A 195 8.07 -11.01 -16.45
N LEU A 196 7.19 -12.01 -16.44
CA LEU A 196 7.20 -13.12 -15.50
C LEU A 196 7.52 -14.43 -16.23
N SER A 197 8.10 -15.38 -15.52
CA SER A 197 8.23 -16.74 -15.99
C SER A 197 7.15 -17.62 -15.34
N PRO A 198 6.43 -18.45 -16.12
CA PRO A 198 5.53 -19.47 -15.57
C PRO A 198 6.25 -20.66 -14.94
N ARG A 199 7.58 -20.74 -15.10
CA ARG A 199 8.34 -21.92 -14.71
C ARG A 199 8.31 -22.10 -13.20
N GLN A 200 7.81 -23.25 -12.76
CA GLN A 200 8.03 -23.72 -11.39
C GLN A 200 9.49 -24.10 -11.21
N LEU A 201 10.12 -23.56 -10.16
CA LEU A 201 11.55 -23.74 -9.93
C LEU A 201 11.86 -25.09 -9.27
N ALA A 202 12.90 -25.75 -9.76
CA ALA A 202 13.45 -26.93 -9.10
C ALA A 202 14.20 -26.51 -7.82
N ARG A 203 14.22 -27.36 -6.79
CA ARG A 203 14.91 -27.06 -5.52
C ARG A 203 16.40 -27.40 -5.62
N ASN A 204 17.25 -26.63 -4.94
CA ASN A 204 18.71 -26.86 -4.92
C ASN A 204 19.36 -26.99 -6.30
N ARG A 205 18.84 -26.28 -7.31
CA ARG A 205 19.35 -26.30 -8.68
C ARG A 205 19.85 -24.93 -9.11
N LEU A 206 20.89 -24.92 -9.94
CA LEU A 206 21.29 -23.72 -10.66
C LEU A 206 20.28 -23.46 -11.80
N HIS A 207 19.78 -22.24 -11.90
CA HIS A 207 18.85 -21.81 -12.94
C HIS A 207 19.42 -20.67 -13.75
N ILE A 208 19.01 -20.59 -15.01
CA ILE A 208 19.27 -19.46 -15.91
C ILE A 208 17.93 -18.84 -16.27
N ALA A 209 17.85 -17.52 -16.14
CA ALA A 209 16.75 -16.71 -16.62
C ALA A 209 17.23 -15.89 -17.82
N ALA A 210 16.45 -15.87 -18.90
CA ALA A 210 16.81 -15.20 -20.15
C ALA A 210 15.62 -14.45 -20.75
N ILE A 211 15.85 -13.21 -21.17
CA ILE A 211 14.91 -12.41 -21.97
C ILE A 211 15.16 -12.72 -23.44
N VAL A 212 14.17 -13.30 -24.10
CA VAL A 212 14.24 -13.79 -25.48
C VAL A 212 13.11 -13.20 -26.33
N PRO A 213 13.29 -13.06 -27.65
CA PRO A 213 12.22 -12.62 -28.53
C PRO A 213 11.13 -13.69 -28.63
N VAL A 214 9.88 -13.23 -28.68
CA VAL A 214 8.69 -14.05 -28.94
C VAL A 214 8.54 -14.33 -30.44
N PHE A 215 8.93 -13.36 -31.27
CA PHE A 215 8.78 -13.42 -32.71
C PHE A 215 10.13 -13.56 -33.42
N GLN A 216 10.12 -14.26 -34.54
CA GLN A 216 11.17 -14.24 -35.55
C GLN A 216 11.10 -12.94 -36.38
N ALA A 217 12.11 -12.68 -37.20
CA ALA A 217 12.17 -11.49 -38.05
C ALA A 217 11.02 -11.39 -39.07
N ASN A 218 10.44 -12.54 -39.46
CA ASN A 218 9.27 -12.64 -40.35
C ASN A 218 7.93 -12.54 -39.59
N GLY A 219 7.95 -12.38 -38.26
CA GLY A 219 6.73 -12.18 -37.44
C GLY A 219 6.05 -13.48 -37.03
N GLN A 220 6.61 -14.65 -37.36
CA GLN A 220 6.18 -15.93 -36.82
C GLN A 220 6.71 -16.13 -35.39
N LEU A 221 6.04 -16.98 -34.61
CA LEU A 221 6.51 -17.34 -33.28
C LEU A 221 7.69 -18.31 -33.39
N TRP A 222 8.65 -18.20 -32.45
CA TRP A 222 9.77 -19.16 -32.38
C TRP A 222 9.33 -20.58 -32.01
N TRP A 223 8.31 -20.72 -31.15
CA TRP A 223 7.65 -21.98 -30.80
C TRP A 223 6.23 -21.72 -30.30
N ASP A 224 5.43 -22.79 -30.13
CA ASP A 224 4.08 -22.71 -29.57
C ASP A 224 3.73 -23.99 -28.79
N ILE A 225 2.44 -24.34 -28.64
CA ILE A 225 1.91 -25.47 -27.84
C ILE A 225 2.57 -26.82 -28.17
N ASN A 226 3.01 -27.02 -29.41
CA ASN A 226 3.74 -28.22 -29.85
C ASN A 226 5.18 -27.83 -30.24
N PRO A 227 6.06 -27.55 -29.27
CA PRO A 227 7.41 -27.10 -29.58
C PRO A 227 8.31 -28.25 -30.08
N PRO A 228 9.40 -27.94 -30.79
CA PRO A 228 10.44 -28.91 -31.10
C PRO A 228 11.20 -29.33 -29.81
N ASN A 229 12.12 -30.29 -29.93
CA ASN A 229 12.90 -30.75 -28.78
C ASN A 229 13.87 -29.69 -28.24
N GLU A 230 14.35 -28.80 -29.11
CA GLU A 230 15.14 -27.64 -28.72
C GLU A 230 14.97 -26.50 -29.73
N VAL A 231 15.20 -25.27 -29.26
CA VAL A 231 15.27 -24.07 -30.11
C VAL A 231 16.48 -23.25 -29.68
N VAL A 232 17.19 -22.68 -30.65
CA VAL A 232 18.22 -21.68 -30.42
C VAL A 232 17.68 -20.30 -30.82
N VAL A 233 17.64 -19.37 -29.88
CA VAL A 233 17.11 -18.01 -30.09
C VAL A 233 18.10 -16.94 -29.62
N PRO A 234 18.02 -15.70 -30.14
CA PRO A 234 18.74 -14.58 -29.56
C PRO A 234 18.36 -14.35 -28.09
N VAL A 235 19.32 -13.94 -27.27
CA VAL A 235 19.09 -13.54 -25.89
C VAL A 235 19.48 -12.07 -25.71
N TYR A 236 18.55 -11.26 -25.21
CA TYR A 236 18.79 -9.84 -24.98
C TYR A 236 19.44 -9.56 -23.63
N ARG A 237 19.10 -10.37 -22.63
CA ARG A 237 19.69 -10.31 -21.29
C ARG A 237 19.48 -11.64 -20.60
N TRP A 238 20.45 -12.08 -19.81
CA TRP A 238 20.31 -13.24 -18.96
C TRP A 238 21.07 -13.07 -17.65
N TRP A 239 20.72 -13.90 -16.67
CA TRP A 239 21.46 -14.06 -15.42
C TRP A 239 21.21 -15.45 -14.85
N GLN A 240 22.03 -15.84 -13.89
CA GLN A 240 21.90 -17.10 -13.17
C GLN A 240 21.54 -16.87 -11.71
N PHE A 241 20.92 -17.84 -11.08
CA PHE A 241 20.66 -17.89 -9.64
C PHE A 241 20.48 -19.34 -9.21
N ARG A 242 20.70 -19.62 -7.93
CA ARG A 242 20.49 -20.93 -7.33
C ARG A 242 19.30 -20.87 -6.37
N THR A 243 18.50 -21.93 -6.39
CA THR A 243 17.39 -22.11 -5.46
C THR A 243 17.83 -22.86 -4.22
N GLY A 244 17.21 -22.56 -3.08
CA GLY A 244 17.46 -23.29 -1.83
C GLY A 244 16.51 -24.46 -1.61
N ASP A 245 16.53 -24.96 -0.37
CA ASP A 245 15.55 -25.91 0.14
C ASP A 245 14.14 -25.31 0.18
N ALA A 246 13.13 -26.18 0.27
CA ALA A 246 11.75 -25.74 0.38
C ALA A 246 11.49 -25.05 1.73
N GLY A 247 10.96 -23.83 1.69
CA GLY A 247 10.53 -23.10 2.88
C GLY A 247 10.49 -21.61 2.60
N ASP A 248 9.35 -21.13 2.09
CA ASP A 248 9.10 -19.70 1.99
C ASP A 248 8.66 -19.12 3.35
N PHE A 249 8.56 -17.80 3.41
CA PHE A 249 8.06 -17.11 4.60
C PHE A 249 6.72 -17.71 5.08
N ARG A 250 5.80 -18.02 4.16
CA ARG A 250 4.50 -18.63 4.50
C ARG A 250 4.68 -19.99 5.19
N THR A 251 5.56 -20.83 4.66
CA THR A 251 5.85 -22.15 5.22
C THR A 251 6.45 -22.04 6.62
N LEU A 252 7.38 -21.10 6.82
CA LEU A 252 7.99 -20.85 8.12
C LEU A 252 6.98 -20.26 9.12
N ALA A 253 6.18 -19.28 8.68
CA ALA A 253 5.13 -18.68 9.49
C ALA A 253 4.08 -19.71 9.92
N ALA A 254 3.70 -20.63 9.03
CA ALA A 254 2.76 -21.72 9.34
C ALA A 254 3.32 -22.76 10.33
N ARG A 255 4.65 -22.83 10.49
CA ARG A 255 5.30 -23.69 11.48
C ARG A 255 5.39 -23.06 12.86
N LEU A 256 5.14 -21.76 12.99
CA LEU A 256 5.09 -21.09 14.29
C LEU A 256 3.97 -21.70 15.13
N ARG A 257 4.29 -22.08 16.35
CA ARG A 257 3.34 -22.54 17.36
C ARG A 257 3.44 -21.61 18.55
N ALA A 258 2.32 -21.38 19.22
CA ALA A 258 2.36 -20.74 20.53
C ALA A 258 3.30 -21.55 21.44
N ALA A 259 4.19 -20.86 22.14
CA ALA A 259 4.92 -21.49 23.22
C ALA A 259 3.92 -22.09 24.23
N GLN A 260 4.31 -23.19 24.88
CA GLN A 260 3.60 -23.73 26.04
C GLN A 260 4.39 -23.30 27.28
N PRO A 261 4.30 -22.03 27.73
CA PRO A 261 4.99 -21.58 28.91
C PRO A 261 4.44 -22.29 30.15
N ASP A 262 5.27 -22.44 31.17
CA ASP A 262 4.84 -22.91 32.49
C ASP A 262 3.80 -21.90 33.03
N PRO A 263 2.71 -22.34 33.68
CA PRO A 263 1.80 -21.44 34.40
C PRO A 263 2.52 -20.41 35.27
N ALA A 264 3.67 -20.75 35.87
CA ALA A 264 4.50 -19.88 36.69
C ALA A 264 5.34 -18.85 35.91
N ASP A 265 5.49 -19.00 34.59
CA ASP A 265 6.27 -18.06 33.78
C ASP A 265 5.67 -16.64 33.81
N GLY A 266 6.56 -15.65 33.87
CA GLY A 266 6.18 -14.24 33.93
C GLY A 266 5.52 -13.81 35.25
N GLN A 267 5.63 -14.62 36.31
CA GLN A 267 5.19 -14.26 37.66
C GLN A 267 6.37 -13.76 38.52
N ALA A 268 6.11 -12.82 39.42
CA ALA A 268 7.06 -12.32 40.40
C ALA A 268 6.43 -12.30 41.79
N ALA A 269 7.16 -12.81 42.78
CA ALA A 269 6.77 -12.73 44.18
C ALA A 269 7.02 -11.31 44.73
N VAL A 270 6.02 -10.76 45.41
CA VAL A 270 6.09 -9.45 46.08
C VAL A 270 5.72 -9.63 47.54
N THR A 271 6.62 -9.22 48.43
CA THR A 271 6.39 -9.34 49.87
C THR A 271 5.45 -8.24 50.40
N TYR A 272 4.43 -8.65 51.16
CA TYR A 272 3.46 -7.80 51.83
C TYR A 272 3.77 -7.68 53.33
N ASN A 273 4.60 -6.69 53.68
CA ASN A 273 5.19 -6.51 55.02
C ASN A 273 4.28 -5.78 56.04
N ARG A 274 2.96 -5.78 55.84
CA ARG A 274 2.02 -5.04 56.71
C ARG A 274 1.33 -5.89 57.76
N ILE A 275 1.40 -7.20 57.61
CA ILE A 275 0.85 -8.19 58.54
C ILE A 275 1.99 -9.05 59.10
N GLU A 276 1.77 -9.66 60.26
CA GLU A 276 2.73 -10.55 60.91
C GLU A 276 2.15 -11.96 61.02
N PRO A 277 2.81 -13.00 60.45
CA PRO A 277 4.01 -12.90 59.60
C PRO A 277 3.73 -12.24 58.23
N ALA A 278 4.75 -11.65 57.62
CA ALA A 278 4.63 -11.06 56.29
C ALA A 278 4.14 -12.09 55.25
N ALA A 279 3.20 -11.69 54.41
CA ALA A 279 2.67 -12.55 53.34
C ALA A 279 3.41 -12.34 52.03
N GLU A 280 3.41 -13.36 51.16
CA GLU A 280 3.92 -13.27 49.80
C GLU A 280 2.75 -13.24 48.82
N VAL A 281 2.73 -12.26 47.91
CA VAL A 281 1.70 -12.10 46.89
C VAL A 281 2.34 -12.19 45.52
N THR A 282 1.77 -13.01 44.66
CA THR A 282 2.30 -13.18 43.30
C THR A 282 1.67 -12.19 42.33
N VAL A 283 2.52 -11.54 41.54
CA VAL A 283 2.13 -10.56 40.51
C VAL A 283 2.55 -11.07 39.14
N ARG A 284 1.63 -11.09 38.19
CA ARG A 284 1.92 -11.50 36.81
C ARG A 284 2.25 -10.30 35.92
N GLY A 285 3.33 -10.43 35.14
CA GLY A 285 3.77 -9.45 34.15
C GLY A 285 3.29 -9.76 32.72
N ALA A 286 3.71 -8.93 31.77
CA ALA A 286 3.28 -8.98 30.36
C ALA A 286 3.72 -10.24 29.59
N LEU A 287 4.67 -11.01 30.13
CA LEU A 287 5.20 -12.23 29.51
C LEU A 287 4.58 -13.53 30.08
N GLY A 288 3.45 -13.43 30.79
CA GLY A 288 2.76 -14.60 31.31
C GLY A 288 2.00 -15.42 30.25
N PRO A 289 1.62 -16.66 30.57
CA PRO A 289 0.79 -17.51 29.71
C PRO A 289 -0.53 -16.84 29.32
N VAL A 290 -0.94 -17.01 28.06
CA VAL A 290 -2.29 -16.66 27.62
C VAL A 290 -3.30 -17.52 28.38
N GLY A 291 -4.25 -16.87 29.07
CA GLY A 291 -5.24 -17.56 29.90
C GLY A 291 -4.72 -18.00 31.27
N GLY A 292 -3.52 -17.54 31.67
CA GLY A 292 -3.06 -17.71 33.05
C GLY A 292 -4.06 -17.09 34.03
N VAL A 293 -4.28 -17.75 35.17
CA VAL A 293 -5.12 -17.23 36.26
C VAL A 293 -4.23 -16.64 37.33
N ASP A 294 -4.50 -15.42 37.78
CA ASP A 294 -3.71 -14.76 38.81
C ASP A 294 -4.01 -15.38 40.19
N SER A 295 -3.01 -15.42 41.07
CA SER A 295 -3.19 -15.94 42.42
C SER A 295 -4.13 -15.05 43.23
N VAL A 296 -5.08 -15.66 43.93
CA VAL A 296 -5.94 -14.96 44.88
C VAL A 296 -5.14 -14.70 46.17
N PRO A 297 -5.06 -13.45 46.66
CA PRO A 297 -4.39 -13.15 47.92
C PRO A 297 -5.07 -13.82 49.11
N ASP A 298 -4.29 -14.10 50.16
CA ASP A 298 -4.82 -14.61 51.43
C ASP A 298 -5.81 -13.62 52.07
N GLN A 299 -6.83 -14.17 52.77
CA GLN A 299 -7.90 -13.36 53.35
C GLN A 299 -7.37 -12.32 54.37
N THR A 300 -6.29 -12.62 55.09
CA THR A 300 -5.65 -11.67 56.03
C THR A 300 -5.09 -10.43 55.33
N VAL A 301 -4.58 -10.58 54.10
CA VAL A 301 -4.10 -9.47 53.26
C VAL A 301 -5.28 -8.66 52.74
N VAL A 302 -6.37 -9.34 52.34
CA VAL A 302 -7.60 -8.69 51.89
C VAL A 302 -8.22 -7.85 53.02
N ASP A 303 -8.28 -8.40 54.24
CA ASP A 303 -8.84 -7.71 55.41
C ASP A 303 -8.02 -6.48 55.82
N ASP A 304 -6.67 -6.54 55.79
CA ASP A 304 -5.81 -5.36 56.04
C ASP A 304 -6.05 -4.28 54.97
N LEU A 305 -6.14 -4.65 53.69
CA LEU A 305 -6.44 -3.71 52.60
C LEU A 305 -7.83 -3.06 52.73
N ASP A 306 -8.84 -3.82 53.16
CA ASP A 306 -10.18 -3.30 53.38
C ASP A 306 -10.21 -2.28 54.53
N GLY A 307 -9.43 -2.51 55.60
CA GLY A 307 -9.21 -1.54 56.67
C GLY A 307 -8.55 -0.24 56.18
N LEU A 308 -7.60 -0.33 55.25
CA LEU A 308 -6.90 0.85 54.71
C LEU A 308 -7.72 1.67 53.72
N THR A 309 -8.66 1.03 53.04
CA THR A 309 -9.60 1.71 52.12
C THR A 309 -10.82 2.29 52.84
N SER A 310 -10.98 1.97 54.13
CA SER A 310 -12.04 2.47 55.00
C SER A 310 -11.41 3.21 56.20
N PRO A 311 -10.67 4.31 55.97
CA PRO A 311 -9.82 4.89 56.99
C PRO A 311 -10.62 5.38 58.19
N PRO A 312 -10.14 5.13 59.43
CA PRO A 312 -10.81 5.58 60.63
C PRO A 312 -10.73 7.11 60.77
N THR A 313 -11.56 7.65 61.66
CA THR A 313 -11.35 9.01 62.19
C THR A 313 -10.44 8.91 63.42
N ASP A 314 -9.59 9.91 63.61
CA ASP A 314 -8.77 9.97 64.81
C ASP A 314 -9.62 10.30 66.06
N GLU A 315 -9.01 10.28 67.25
CA GLU A 315 -9.69 10.59 68.52
C GLU A 315 -10.33 12.01 68.56
N ARG A 316 -9.99 12.87 67.60
CA ARG A 316 -10.50 14.24 67.44
C ARG A 316 -11.50 14.36 66.28
N GLY A 317 -11.90 13.24 65.67
CA GLY A 317 -12.85 13.19 64.56
C GLY A 317 -12.27 13.61 63.20
N ARG A 318 -10.95 13.73 63.06
CA ARG A 318 -10.29 14.09 61.78
C ARG A 318 -10.15 12.83 60.91
N PRO A 319 -10.43 12.91 59.60
CA PRO A 319 -10.28 11.77 58.72
C PRO A 319 -8.80 11.42 58.55
N VAL A 320 -8.44 10.16 58.79
CA VAL A 320 -7.13 9.64 58.42
C VAL A 320 -7.09 9.44 56.91
N ILE A 321 -5.97 9.80 56.26
CA ILE A 321 -5.81 9.56 54.83
C ILE A 321 -5.57 8.07 54.62
N GLY A 322 -6.56 7.40 54.02
CA GLY A 322 -6.49 5.99 53.62
C GLY A 322 -5.97 5.80 52.19
N LEU A 323 -5.98 4.56 51.74
CA LEU A 323 -5.69 4.22 50.35
C LEU A 323 -6.86 4.59 49.44
N PRO A 324 -6.60 5.02 48.19
CA PRO A 324 -7.66 5.38 47.25
C PRO A 324 -8.53 4.17 46.87
N ILE A 325 -9.84 4.37 46.70
CA ILE A 325 -10.71 3.31 46.17
C ILE A 325 -10.73 3.42 44.65
N TYR A 326 -10.09 2.45 43.97
CA TYR A 326 -10.07 2.41 42.51
C TYR A 326 -11.50 2.17 41.99
N GLY A 327 -11.95 3.04 41.09
CA GLY A 327 -13.29 3.00 40.52
C GLY A 327 -14.30 4.00 41.09
N SER A 328 -13.99 4.64 42.21
CA SER A 328 -14.88 5.59 42.89
C SER A 328 -15.30 6.79 42.05
N ALA A 329 -14.51 7.19 41.06
CA ALA A 329 -14.85 8.28 40.14
C ALA A 329 -15.93 7.92 39.11
N TRP A 330 -16.18 6.62 38.89
CA TRP A 330 -17.07 6.13 37.83
C TRP A 330 -18.25 5.31 38.35
N ASN A 331 -18.19 4.81 39.59
CA ASN A 331 -19.22 3.96 40.18
C ASN A 331 -19.32 4.25 41.69
N ASP A 332 -20.56 4.37 42.19
CA ASP A 332 -20.85 4.58 43.61
C ASP A 332 -20.44 3.38 44.48
N ASN A 333 -20.48 2.16 43.93
CA ASN A 333 -20.10 0.91 44.57
C ASN A 333 -18.99 0.19 43.79
N PRO A 334 -17.78 0.76 43.69
CA PRO A 334 -16.74 0.29 42.78
C PRO A 334 -16.23 -1.12 43.16
N LYS A 335 -16.22 -1.46 44.46
CA LYS A 335 -15.84 -2.80 44.96
C LYS A 335 -16.81 -3.92 44.54
N GLN A 336 -18.03 -3.60 44.09
CA GLN A 336 -19.00 -4.60 43.63
C GLN A 336 -18.85 -4.95 42.14
N THR A 337 -18.01 -4.21 41.40
CA THR A 337 -17.70 -4.54 40.01
C THR A 337 -16.64 -5.64 39.94
N THR A 338 -16.69 -6.50 38.91
CA THR A 338 -15.75 -7.62 38.76
C THR A 338 -14.29 -7.17 38.78
N TRP A 339 -13.97 -6.08 38.07
CA TRP A 339 -12.60 -5.54 38.05
C TRP A 339 -12.27 -4.73 39.30
N GLY A 340 -13.24 -3.97 39.83
CA GLY A 340 -13.04 -3.12 40.99
C GLY A 340 -12.89 -3.90 42.29
N GLN A 341 -13.50 -5.08 42.41
CA GLN A 341 -13.22 -6.00 43.51
C GLN A 341 -11.73 -6.37 43.51
N SER A 342 -11.26 -6.99 42.42
CA SER A 342 -9.87 -7.44 42.29
C SER A 342 -8.87 -6.29 42.43
N ALA A 343 -9.13 -5.15 41.79
CA ALA A 343 -8.25 -3.98 41.86
C ALA A 343 -8.18 -3.37 43.26
N ASN A 344 -9.16 -3.59 44.13
CA ASN A 344 -9.14 -3.06 45.49
C ASN A 344 -8.69 -4.07 46.56
N THR A 345 -8.83 -5.38 46.33
CA THR A 345 -8.48 -6.45 47.29
C THR A 345 -7.13 -7.11 47.01
N ASN A 346 -6.53 -6.94 45.84
CA ASN A 346 -5.23 -7.53 45.50
C ASN A 346 -4.11 -6.48 45.51
N PRO A 347 -3.09 -6.60 46.39
CA PRO A 347 -1.95 -5.67 46.43
C PRO A 347 -1.21 -5.53 45.10
N GLY A 348 -1.09 -6.62 44.33
CA GLY A 348 -0.41 -6.62 43.03
C GLY A 348 -1.11 -5.72 42.01
N TYR A 349 -2.43 -5.88 41.87
CA TYR A 349 -3.22 -5.01 40.99
C TYR A 349 -3.27 -3.57 41.49
N ARG A 350 -3.30 -3.34 42.81
CA ARG A 350 -3.19 -2.00 43.39
C ARG A 350 -1.87 -1.31 43.06
N GLY A 351 -0.77 -2.06 43.09
CA GLY A 351 0.55 -1.59 42.68
C GLY A 351 0.57 -1.19 41.21
N GLY A 352 0.08 -2.05 40.31
CA GLY A 352 -0.04 -1.73 38.89
C GLY A 352 -0.94 -0.52 38.61
N ALA A 353 -2.09 -0.44 39.27
CA ALA A 353 -2.99 0.71 39.18
C ALA A 353 -2.37 1.99 39.74
N GLY A 354 -1.55 1.88 40.78
CA GLY A 354 -0.82 3.00 41.38
C GLY A 354 0.24 3.56 40.45
N LEU A 355 1.02 2.69 39.79
CA LEU A 355 1.97 3.10 38.75
C LEU A 355 1.26 3.77 37.56
N GLY A 356 0.09 3.26 37.17
CA GLY A 356 -0.73 3.90 36.14
C GLY A 356 -1.25 5.28 36.56
N ALA A 357 -1.66 5.43 37.83
CA ALA A 357 -2.07 6.72 38.38
C ALA A 357 -0.89 7.70 38.43
N ASP A 358 0.29 7.25 38.84
CA ASP A 358 1.52 8.05 38.89
C ASP A 358 1.91 8.54 37.48
N ALA A 359 1.92 7.65 36.49
CA ALA A 359 2.16 8.02 35.09
C ALA A 359 1.10 9.02 34.58
N GLY A 360 -0.16 8.88 34.99
CA GLY A 360 -1.23 9.81 34.66
C GLY A 360 -1.01 11.20 35.28
N ILE A 361 -0.52 11.26 36.52
CA ILE A 361 -0.16 12.50 37.21
C ILE A 361 1.04 13.16 36.52
N GLU A 362 2.09 12.40 36.24
CA GLU A 362 3.30 12.89 35.57
C GLU A 362 2.98 13.44 34.17
N LEU A 363 2.13 12.75 33.41
CA LEU A 363 1.79 13.12 32.05
C LEU A 363 0.58 14.06 31.93
N GLN A 364 0.01 14.53 33.04
CA GLN A 364 -1.25 15.26 33.05
C GLN A 364 -1.23 16.47 32.09
N ASP A 365 -0.19 17.30 32.17
CA ASP A 365 -0.07 18.50 31.34
C ASP A 365 0.06 18.16 29.85
N THR A 366 0.85 17.13 29.53
CA THR A 366 1.06 16.64 28.16
C THR A 366 -0.24 16.08 27.57
N ILE A 367 -1.01 15.33 28.37
CA ILE A 367 -2.31 14.80 27.95
C ILE A 367 -3.25 15.97 27.65
N VAL A 368 -3.36 16.95 28.54
CA VAL A 368 -4.21 18.13 28.34
C VAL A 368 -3.79 18.93 27.10
N GLU A 369 -2.49 19.11 26.87
CA GLU A 369 -1.99 19.81 25.69
C GLU A 369 -2.33 19.06 24.39
N THR A 370 -2.18 17.73 24.39
CA THR A 370 -2.47 16.89 23.23
C THR A 370 -3.97 16.90 22.91
N VAL A 371 -4.82 16.80 23.94
CA VAL A 371 -6.28 16.93 23.79
C VAL A 371 -6.64 18.30 23.22
N LYS A 372 -6.02 19.39 23.69
CA LYS A 372 -6.21 20.73 23.10
C LYS A 372 -5.84 20.78 21.62
N LYS A 373 -4.71 20.17 21.22
CA LYS A 373 -4.30 20.07 19.80
C LYS A 373 -5.31 19.27 18.97
N GLN A 374 -5.83 18.16 19.50
CA GLN A 374 -6.79 17.30 18.82
C GLN A 374 -8.18 17.94 18.67
N ILE A 375 -8.64 18.66 19.69
CA ILE A 375 -9.87 19.45 19.64
C ILE A 375 -9.75 20.60 18.62
N GLY A 376 -8.54 21.03 18.29
CA GLY A 376 -8.28 22.03 17.26
C GLY A 376 -8.83 23.40 17.65
N ALA A 377 -9.35 24.14 16.67
CA ALA A 377 -9.74 25.55 16.83
C ALA A 377 -11.07 25.76 17.57
N VAL A 378 -11.60 24.81 18.34
CA VAL A 378 -12.90 24.97 19.03
C VAL A 378 -12.87 26.12 20.04
N SER A 379 -11.75 26.33 20.73
CA SER A 379 -11.59 27.48 21.63
C SER A 379 -11.60 28.81 20.86
N GLU A 380 -10.92 28.86 19.71
CA GLU A 380 -10.90 30.02 18.84
C GLU A 380 -12.28 30.28 18.21
N ALA A 381 -12.98 29.23 17.80
CA ALA A 381 -14.35 29.30 17.31
C ALA A 381 -15.31 29.80 18.40
N GLY A 382 -15.20 29.29 19.63
CA GLY A 382 -15.97 29.77 20.77
C GLY A 382 -15.71 31.24 21.08
N GLN A 383 -14.45 31.69 21.02
CA GLN A 383 -14.09 33.10 21.18
C GLN A 383 -14.69 33.96 20.07
N ARG A 384 -14.60 33.54 18.80
CA ARG A 384 -15.19 34.24 17.65
C ARG A 384 -16.71 34.33 17.74
N ILE A 385 -17.38 33.26 18.18
CA ILE A 385 -18.84 33.25 18.42
C ILE A 385 -19.19 34.25 19.52
N ASN A 386 -18.48 34.23 20.65
CA ASN A 386 -18.74 35.17 21.74
C ASN A 386 -18.54 36.63 21.31
N GLN A 387 -17.50 36.91 20.52
CA GLN A 387 -17.27 38.25 19.95
C GLN A 387 -18.37 38.66 18.97
N LEU A 388 -18.82 37.75 18.10
CA LEU A 388 -19.95 38.00 17.20
C LEU A 388 -21.23 38.31 17.97
N VAL A 389 -21.55 37.50 18.99
CA VAL A 389 -22.73 37.70 19.84
C VAL A 389 -22.64 39.05 20.55
N ALA A 390 -21.49 39.39 21.12
CA ALA A 390 -21.27 40.70 21.74
C ALA A 390 -21.44 41.86 20.74
N GLY A 391 -20.88 41.73 19.53
CA GLY A 391 -20.99 42.71 18.46
C GLY A 391 -22.44 42.91 17.99
N LEU A 392 -23.19 41.82 17.82
CA LEU A 392 -24.61 41.86 17.45
C LEU A 392 -25.46 42.53 18.55
N GLN A 393 -25.21 42.21 19.82
CA GLN A 393 -25.90 42.84 20.94
C GLN A 393 -25.58 44.34 21.04
N ALA A 394 -24.31 44.72 20.90
CA ALA A 394 -23.89 46.12 20.89
C ALA A 394 -24.48 46.90 19.71
N ALA A 395 -24.43 46.33 18.49
CA ALA A 395 -25.02 46.93 17.30
C ALA A 395 -26.54 47.05 17.42
N GLY A 396 -27.24 46.02 17.91
CA GLY A 396 -28.68 46.05 18.16
C GLY A 396 -29.07 47.10 19.20
N THR A 397 -28.27 47.24 20.27
CA THR A 397 -28.50 48.26 21.30
C THR A 397 -28.29 49.67 20.75
N LEU A 398 -27.21 49.89 20.00
CA LEU A 398 -26.94 51.18 19.34
C LEU A 398 -28.01 51.51 18.30
N TRP A 399 -28.42 50.53 17.50
CA TRP A 399 -29.50 50.67 16.53
C TRP A 399 -30.80 51.11 17.23
N ASN A 400 -31.19 50.42 18.30
CA ASN A 400 -32.39 50.75 19.07
C ASN A 400 -32.32 52.13 19.76
N GLN A 401 -31.16 52.53 20.28
CA GLN A 401 -31.00 53.83 20.94
C GLN A 401 -30.87 55.01 19.98
N ARG A 402 -30.28 54.81 18.80
CA ARG A 402 -30.01 55.88 17.81
C ARG A 402 -31.09 55.98 16.74
N LEU A 403 -32.00 55.01 16.67
CA LEU A 403 -33.17 55.08 15.80
C LEU A 403 -34.09 56.24 16.22
N PRO A 404 -34.42 57.17 15.31
CA PRO A 404 -35.39 58.22 15.59
C PRO A 404 -36.72 57.62 16.07
N ALA A 405 -37.33 58.16 17.13
CA ALA A 405 -38.58 57.61 17.68
C ALA A 405 -39.76 57.67 16.68
N SER A 406 -39.80 58.73 15.86
CA SER A 406 -40.88 58.97 14.89
C SER A 406 -40.68 58.18 13.58
N PRO A 407 -41.73 57.49 13.07
CA PRO A 407 -41.66 56.73 11.82
C PRO A 407 -41.26 57.55 10.58
N GLN A 408 -41.67 58.82 10.48
CA GLN A 408 -41.33 59.66 9.32
C GLN A 408 -39.82 59.94 9.22
N HIS A 409 -39.15 60.22 10.33
CA HIS A 409 -37.70 60.43 10.35
C HIS A 409 -36.92 59.14 10.05
N ARG A 410 -37.45 57.95 10.41
CA ARG A 410 -36.85 56.67 10.02
C ARG A 410 -36.88 56.48 8.49
N LEU A 411 -38.02 56.80 7.87
CA LEU A 411 -38.18 56.76 6.41
C LEU A 411 -37.27 57.75 5.70
N MET A 412 -37.07 58.96 6.23
CA MET A 412 -36.13 59.94 5.67
C MET A 412 -34.67 59.48 5.79
N LEU A 413 -34.29 58.91 6.94
CA LEU A 413 -32.90 58.49 7.20
C LEU A 413 -32.52 57.24 6.41
N PHE A 414 -33.39 56.23 6.36
CA PHE A 414 -33.10 54.93 5.75
C PHE A 414 -33.66 54.77 4.33
N GLY A 415 -34.53 55.68 3.88
CA GLY A 415 -35.14 55.66 2.55
C GLY A 415 -34.13 55.53 1.39
N PRO A 416 -33.03 56.31 1.36
CA PRO A 416 -32.00 56.18 0.32
C PRO A 416 -31.30 54.82 0.31
N THR A 417 -31.24 54.14 1.47
CA THR A 417 -30.57 52.85 1.63
C THR A 417 -31.50 51.64 1.47
N MET A 418 -32.83 51.82 1.52
CA MET A 418 -33.77 50.70 1.42
C MET A 418 -33.64 49.92 0.11
N ARG A 419 -33.36 50.61 -1.02
CA ARG A 419 -33.05 49.96 -2.31
C ARG A 419 -31.84 49.03 -2.29
N ARG A 420 -30.96 49.16 -1.30
CA ARG A 420 -29.77 48.32 -1.14
C ARG A 420 -29.92 47.28 -0.03
N MET A 421 -31.01 47.30 0.73
CA MET A 421 -31.27 46.28 1.74
C MET A 421 -31.83 45.03 1.07
N ALA A 422 -31.04 43.96 1.08
CA ALA A 422 -31.49 42.65 0.62
C ALA A 422 -32.33 41.97 1.71
N THR A 423 -33.52 41.53 1.35
CA THR A 423 -34.32 40.57 2.12
C THR A 423 -34.19 39.18 1.51
N ALA A 424 -34.67 38.16 2.21
CA ALA A 424 -34.73 36.79 1.68
C ALA A 424 -35.49 36.68 0.34
N ASN A 425 -36.32 37.68 0.01
CA ASN A 425 -37.13 37.73 -1.21
C ASN A 425 -36.67 38.80 -2.22
N GLY A 426 -35.50 39.43 -2.04
CA GLY A 426 -34.96 40.48 -2.93
C GLY A 426 -34.76 41.84 -2.25
N SER A 427 -34.35 42.86 -3.01
CA SER A 427 -34.17 44.22 -2.48
C SER A 427 -35.50 44.83 -2.04
N VAL A 428 -35.50 45.61 -0.96
CA VAL A 428 -36.70 46.36 -0.53
C VAL A 428 -36.88 47.59 -1.42
N LEU A 429 -37.48 47.34 -2.59
CA LEU A 429 -38.26 48.18 -3.50
C LEU A 429 -38.18 47.63 -4.92
#